data_AF-A0AAD6Z7E0-F1
#
_entry.id   AF-A0AAD6Z7E0-F1
#
_cell.length_a   1.000
_cell.length_b   1.000
_cell.length_c   1.000
_cell.angle_alpha   90.00
_cell.angle_beta   90.00
_cell.angle_gamma   90.00
#
_symmetry.space_group_name_H-M   'P 1'
#
loop_
_entity.id
_entity.type
_entity.pdbx_description
1 polymer ?
#
loop_
_entity_poly.entity_id
_entity_poly.type
_entity_poly.pdbx_seq_one_letter_code
_entity_poly.pdbx_strand_id
1 'polypeptide(L)'
;MLENVKQHIKQTRGRVVTDEDIWKSLQHKDFLPRTTQFLWRSMHNAHWVGPHWTHIPECQEWAICQECGETEDLKHILTTCSSPGAELIWSAAEKLWREKEPEWPEVSIESILGCGLVDFKDEHGKKKHGSERMYRILISESAYTIWTLRNDRVISQAGSPINEAEITNNWLHNLNQHLQQDILLVNRPTGRNCPRLPPNLVKETWSGTRDNESNLPEDWLKDSRVLVGCRALTQDHPCNRCRGDGVMNHLGSTFFVQHVCMDTDTS
;
A
#
# COMPACT_ATOMS: atom_id res chain seq x y z
N MET A 1 9.52 8.11 19.39
CA MET A 1 9.02 8.04 18.00
C MET A 1 9.06 9.40 17.32
N LEU A 2 8.34 10.42 17.82
CA LEU A 2 8.31 11.77 17.23
C LEU A 2 9.70 12.36 16.93
N GLU A 3 10.63 12.33 17.89
CA GLU A 3 11.96 12.89 17.70
C GLU A 3 12.74 12.19 16.58
N ASN A 4 12.64 10.86 16.49
CA ASN A 4 13.27 10.10 15.41
C ASN A 4 12.71 10.51 14.04
N VAL A 5 11.39 10.69 13.94
CA VAL A 5 10.73 11.15 12.70
C VAL A 5 11.19 12.57 12.34
N LYS A 6 11.32 13.49 13.31
CA LYS A 6 11.87 14.84 13.06
C LYS A 6 13.30 14.78 12.52
N GLN A 7 14.16 13.98 13.16
CA GLN A 7 15.55 13.84 12.73
C GLN A 7 15.64 13.21 11.34
N HIS A 8 14.85 12.17 11.08
CA HIS A 8 14.79 11.52 9.77
C HIS A 8 14.36 12.52 8.68
N ILE A 9 13.29 13.30 8.89
CA ILE A 9 12.83 14.31 7.92
C ILE A 9 13.88 15.40 7.72
N LYS A 10 14.55 15.83 8.79
CA LYS A 10 15.63 16.83 8.69
C LYS A 10 16.80 16.29 7.86
N GLN A 11 17.17 15.03 8.05
CA GLN A 11 18.29 14.39 7.35
C GLN A 11 17.97 14.10 5.89
N THR A 12 16.79 13.55 5.59
CA THR A 12 16.43 13.12 4.24
C THR A 12 15.84 14.24 3.38
N ARG A 13 15.24 15.26 3.99
CA ARG A 13 14.50 16.33 3.28
C ARG A 13 14.99 17.74 3.59
N GLY A 14 15.97 17.89 4.49
CA GLY A 14 16.51 19.21 4.87
C GLY A 14 15.51 20.14 5.57
N ARG A 15 14.34 19.63 5.98
CA ARG A 15 13.28 20.42 6.59
C ARG A 15 13.20 20.17 8.09
N VAL A 16 13.16 21.26 8.86
CA VAL A 16 12.82 21.20 10.29
C VAL A 16 11.31 21.23 10.41
N VAL A 17 10.75 20.25 11.12
CA VAL A 17 9.30 20.11 11.33
C VAL A 17 8.99 20.11 12.83
N THR A 18 7.81 20.60 13.18
CA THR A 18 7.29 20.61 14.55
C THR A 18 6.51 19.32 14.85
N ASP A 19 6.20 19.06 16.13
CA ASP A 19 5.27 17.98 16.48
C ASP A 19 3.89 18.19 15.84
N GLU A 20 3.42 19.44 15.80
CA GLU A 20 2.14 19.80 15.19
C GLU A 20 2.10 19.44 13.69
N ASP A 21 3.19 19.70 12.95
CA ASP A 21 3.30 19.32 11.54
C ASP A 21 3.16 17.80 11.36
N ILE A 22 3.82 17.02 12.21
CA ILE A 22 3.75 15.55 12.19
C ILE A 22 2.32 15.11 12.48
N TRP A 23 1.71 15.59 13.56
CA TRP A 23 0.34 15.20 13.94
C TRP A 23 -0.70 15.57 12.87
N LYS A 24 -0.59 16.76 12.27
CA LYS A 24 -1.43 17.16 11.14
C LYS A 24 -1.22 16.24 9.94
N SER A 25 0.02 15.84 9.68
CA SER A 25 0.34 14.98 8.54
C SER A 25 -0.22 13.57 8.67
N LEU A 26 -0.35 13.02 9.89
CA LEU A 26 -0.98 11.70 10.10
C LEU A 26 -2.47 11.69 9.73
N GLN A 27 -3.11 12.85 9.68
CA GLN A 27 -4.51 13.03 9.28
C GLN A 27 -4.62 13.50 7.83
N HIS A 28 -3.61 13.27 7.00
CA HIS A 28 -3.65 13.68 5.60
C HIS A 28 -4.86 13.07 4.90
N LYS A 29 -5.54 13.87 4.06
CA LYS A 29 -6.74 13.47 3.30
C LYS A 29 -6.55 12.30 2.34
N ASP A 30 -5.31 11.92 2.08
CA ASP A 30 -4.96 10.80 1.20
C ASP A 30 -4.95 9.46 1.95
N PHE A 31 -5.05 9.49 3.28
CA PHE A 31 -5.11 8.29 4.10
C PHE A 31 -6.56 7.89 4.38
N LEU A 32 -6.81 6.59 4.36
CA LEU A 32 -8.07 6.04 4.82
C LEU A 32 -8.16 6.14 6.35
N PRO A 33 -9.36 6.22 6.93
CA PRO A 33 -9.54 6.33 8.38
C PRO A 33 -8.82 5.23 9.18
N ARG A 34 -8.81 3.99 8.67
CA ARG A 34 -8.08 2.85 9.28
C ARG A 34 -6.57 3.10 9.32
N THR A 35 -6.03 3.65 8.25
CA THR A 35 -4.61 3.94 8.07
C THR A 35 -4.20 5.10 8.95
N THR A 36 -5.01 6.16 9.02
CA THR A 36 -4.84 7.28 9.97
C THR A 36 -4.82 6.78 11.42
N GLN A 37 -5.79 5.94 11.81
CA GLN A 37 -5.83 5.38 13.17
C GLN A 37 -4.60 4.52 13.47
N PHE A 38 -4.19 3.68 12.51
CA PHE A 38 -2.99 2.87 12.61
C PHE A 38 -1.75 3.74 12.82
N LEU A 39 -1.49 4.70 11.93
CA LEU A 39 -0.32 5.59 12.02
C LEU A 39 -0.31 6.41 13.32
N TRP A 40 -1.47 6.90 13.75
CA TRP A 40 -1.60 7.62 15.02
C TRP A 40 -1.23 6.73 16.21
N ARG A 41 -1.78 5.50 16.29
CA ARG A 41 -1.44 4.54 17.35
C ARG A 41 0.02 4.15 17.31
N SER A 42 0.58 3.98 16.11
CA SER A 42 1.99 3.68 15.89
C SER A 42 2.90 4.80 16.43
N MET A 43 2.56 6.07 16.18
CA MET A 43 3.31 7.20 16.70
C MET A 43 3.31 7.27 18.24
N HIS A 44 2.22 6.82 18.87
CA HIS A 44 2.06 6.74 20.33
C HIS A 44 2.63 5.47 20.95
N ASN A 45 3.18 4.54 20.16
CA ASN A 45 3.54 3.19 20.63
C ASN A 45 2.36 2.48 21.34
N ALA A 46 1.14 2.68 20.85
CA ALA A 46 -0.09 2.22 21.49
C ALA A 46 -0.58 0.86 20.98
N HIS A 47 0.21 0.17 20.17
CA HIS A 47 -0.08 -1.19 19.70
C HIS A 47 0.44 -2.22 20.68
N TRP A 48 -0.26 -3.34 20.82
CA TRP A 48 0.18 -4.45 21.66
C TRP A 48 1.15 -5.32 20.89
N VAL A 49 2.44 -5.10 21.13
CA VAL A 49 3.56 -5.83 20.52
C VAL A 49 4.61 -6.15 21.59
N GLY A 50 5.37 -7.22 21.38
CA GLY A 50 6.56 -7.51 22.18
C GLY A 50 6.31 -7.55 23.68
N PRO A 51 7.03 -6.75 24.49
CA PRO A 51 6.94 -6.75 25.94
C PRO A 51 5.53 -6.59 26.51
N HIS A 52 4.59 -5.99 25.77
CA HIS A 52 3.20 -5.84 26.22
C HIS A 52 2.54 -7.19 26.53
N TRP A 53 2.92 -8.25 25.81
CA TRP A 53 2.34 -9.60 25.98
C TRP A 53 3.00 -10.41 27.11
N THR A 54 4.21 -10.04 27.53
CA THR A 54 5.04 -10.86 28.44
C THR A 54 4.43 -11.09 29.82
N HIS A 55 3.58 -10.17 30.28
CA HIS A 55 2.94 -10.24 31.60
C HIS A 55 1.53 -10.86 31.56
N ILE A 56 1.02 -11.19 30.38
CA ILE A 56 -0.30 -11.78 30.19
C ILE A 56 -0.12 -13.31 30.12
N PRO A 57 -0.69 -14.06 31.08
CA PRO A 57 -0.65 -15.53 31.02
C PRO A 57 -1.22 -16.05 29.70
N GLU A 58 -0.61 -17.12 29.16
CA GLU A 58 -1.01 -17.79 27.91
C GLU A 58 -0.75 -16.99 26.62
N CYS A 59 -0.30 -15.74 26.72
CA CYS A 59 -0.04 -14.88 25.56
C CYS A 59 1.45 -14.52 25.40
N GLN A 60 2.34 -15.04 26.26
CA GLN A 60 3.75 -14.61 26.28
C GLN A 60 4.48 -14.90 24.97
N GLU A 61 4.08 -15.95 24.26
CA GLU A 61 4.61 -16.30 22.93
C GLU A 61 4.37 -15.21 21.88
N TRP A 62 3.34 -14.36 22.05
CA TRP A 62 3.03 -13.26 21.13
C TRP A 62 3.97 -12.06 21.28
N ALA A 63 4.87 -12.09 22.27
CA ALA A 63 5.95 -11.13 22.39
C ALA A 63 7.08 -11.40 21.37
N ILE A 64 7.16 -12.62 20.85
CA ILE A 64 8.25 -13.09 20.00
C ILE A 64 7.73 -13.35 18.59
N CYS A 65 8.50 -12.90 17.60
CA CYS A 65 8.19 -13.13 16.20
C CYS A 65 8.37 -14.62 15.89
N GLN A 66 7.29 -15.29 15.49
CA GLN A 66 7.31 -16.73 15.21
C GLN A 66 8.08 -17.10 13.92
N GLU A 67 8.44 -16.12 13.09
CA GLU A 67 9.19 -16.34 11.85
C GLU A 67 10.71 -16.32 12.07
N CYS A 68 11.20 -15.45 12.97
CA CYS A 68 12.64 -15.19 13.13
C CYS A 68 13.13 -15.24 14.57
N GLY A 69 12.24 -15.30 15.57
CA GLY A 69 12.59 -15.40 16.98
C GLY A 69 12.99 -14.09 17.67
N GLU A 70 12.98 -12.95 16.98
CA GLU A 70 13.24 -11.65 17.60
C GLU A 70 12.05 -11.19 18.46
N THR A 71 12.32 -10.33 19.47
CA THR A 71 11.24 -9.66 20.21
C THR A 71 10.53 -8.69 19.26
N GLU A 72 9.21 -8.83 19.10
CA GLU A 72 8.46 -8.01 18.17
C GLU A 72 8.34 -6.57 18.67
N ASP A 73 8.75 -5.62 17.84
CA ASP A 73 8.29 -4.24 17.92
C ASP A 73 7.74 -3.79 16.57
N LEU A 74 7.20 -2.58 16.50
CA LEU A 74 6.61 -2.08 15.25
C LEU A 74 7.65 -1.87 14.14
N LYS A 75 8.90 -1.53 14.49
CA LYS A 75 9.98 -1.39 13.52
C LYS A 75 10.33 -2.75 12.92
N HIS A 76 10.45 -3.76 13.77
CA HIS A 76 10.66 -5.14 13.37
C HIS A 76 9.57 -5.60 12.41
N ILE A 77 8.31 -5.54 12.84
CA ILE A 77 7.15 -6.00 12.06
C ILE A 77 7.08 -5.33 10.68
N LEU A 78 7.28 -4.01 10.62
CA LEU A 78 7.05 -3.27 9.39
C LEU A 78 8.25 -3.21 8.46
N THR A 79 9.49 -3.37 8.95
CA THR A 79 10.68 -3.00 8.15
C THR A 79 11.86 -3.97 8.21
N THR A 80 12.06 -4.70 9.31
CA THR A 80 13.26 -5.56 9.45
C THR A 80 12.96 -7.04 9.59
N CYS A 81 11.70 -7.43 9.78
CA CYS A 81 11.30 -8.82 9.86
C CYS A 81 11.45 -9.52 8.50
N SER A 82 12.05 -10.70 8.49
CA SER A 82 12.16 -11.58 7.30
C SER A 82 10.90 -12.40 7.04
N SER A 83 9.72 -11.93 7.45
CA SER A 83 8.49 -12.68 7.22
C SER A 83 8.14 -12.65 5.73
N PRO A 84 7.76 -13.78 5.11
CA PRO A 84 7.47 -13.81 3.67
C PRO A 84 6.38 -12.82 3.25
N GLY A 85 5.37 -12.60 4.10
CA GLY A 85 4.30 -11.63 3.84
C GLY A 85 4.79 -10.17 3.78
N ALA A 86 5.68 -9.76 4.68
CA ALA A 86 6.22 -8.40 4.67
C ALA A 86 7.13 -8.15 3.46
N GLU A 87 8.01 -9.12 3.16
CA GLU A 87 8.90 -9.06 2.00
C GLU A 87 8.12 -9.01 0.68
N LEU A 88 7.07 -9.82 0.55
CA LEU A 88 6.18 -9.83 -0.60
C LEU A 88 5.51 -8.48 -0.83
N ILE A 89 4.95 -7.87 0.23
CA ILE A 89 4.27 -6.58 0.13
C ILE A 89 5.24 -5.45 -0.21
N TRP A 90 6.43 -5.42 0.39
CA TRP A 90 7.42 -4.39 0.04
C TRP A 90 7.96 -4.56 -1.38
N SER A 91 8.20 -5.80 -1.82
CA SER A 91 8.58 -6.10 -3.20
C SER A 91 7.50 -5.68 -4.19
N ALA A 92 6.23 -5.92 -3.86
CA ALA A 92 5.08 -5.49 -4.67
C ALA A 92 4.98 -3.96 -4.75
N ALA A 93 5.16 -3.27 -3.62
CA ALA A 93 5.16 -1.83 -3.55
C ALA A 93 6.31 -1.21 -4.35
N GLU A 94 7.52 -1.76 -4.23
CA GLU A 94 8.68 -1.31 -4.98
C GLU A 94 8.45 -1.44 -6.49
N LYS A 95 7.97 -2.59 -6.96
CA LYS A 95 7.64 -2.79 -8.38
C LYS A 95 6.65 -1.74 -8.87
N LEU A 96 5.56 -1.51 -8.14
CA LEU A 96 4.55 -0.53 -8.53
C LEU A 96 5.11 0.91 -8.56
N TRP A 97 5.97 1.25 -7.60
CA TRP A 97 6.61 2.56 -7.55
C TRP A 97 7.60 2.78 -8.69
N ARG A 98 8.36 1.75 -9.07
CA ARG A 98 9.34 1.81 -10.16
C ARG A 98 8.75 2.04 -11.53
N GLU A 99 7.47 1.73 -11.73
CA GLU A 99 6.74 2.12 -12.94
C GLU A 99 6.53 3.64 -13.04
N LYS A 100 6.64 4.37 -11.91
CA LYS A 100 6.39 5.81 -11.81
C LYS A 100 7.65 6.64 -11.60
N GLU A 101 8.54 6.17 -10.72
CA GLU A 101 9.73 6.87 -10.29
C GLU A 101 10.93 5.93 -10.37
N PRO A 102 12.10 6.40 -10.86
CA PRO A 102 13.25 5.52 -11.10
C PRO A 102 13.84 4.94 -9.80
N GLU A 103 13.75 5.70 -8.71
CA GLU A 103 14.40 5.37 -7.44
C GLU A 103 13.38 4.93 -6.39
N TRP A 104 13.55 3.72 -5.85
CA TRP A 104 12.77 3.25 -4.72
C TRP A 104 13.22 3.97 -3.43
N PRO A 105 12.32 4.68 -2.72
CA PRO A 105 12.65 5.31 -1.46
C PRO A 105 12.97 4.26 -0.38
N GLU A 106 13.90 4.61 0.50
CA GLU A 106 14.18 3.82 1.70
C GLU A 106 12.92 3.73 2.58
N VAL A 107 12.57 2.50 2.96
CA VAL A 107 11.46 2.22 3.87
C VAL A 107 12.00 1.97 5.27
N SER A 108 11.69 2.88 6.18
CA SER A 108 11.99 2.80 7.61
C SER A 108 10.74 3.11 8.42
N ILE A 109 10.74 2.77 9.71
CA ILE A 109 9.62 3.14 10.58
C ILE A 109 9.42 4.66 10.59
N GLU A 110 10.51 5.43 10.53
CA GLU A 110 10.46 6.88 10.46
C GLU A 110 9.89 7.39 9.13
N SER A 111 10.22 6.76 8.00
CA SER A 111 9.70 7.16 6.69
C SER A 111 8.22 6.81 6.53
N ILE A 112 7.77 5.67 7.09
CA ILE A 112 6.35 5.29 7.17
C ILE A 112 5.58 6.29 8.03
N LEU A 113 6.06 6.61 9.22
CA LEU A 113 5.38 7.53 10.14
C LEU A 113 5.48 8.99 9.71
N GLY A 114 6.47 9.33 8.88
CA GLY A 114 6.66 10.65 8.26
C GLY A 114 6.13 10.73 6.82
N CYS A 115 5.41 9.73 6.32
CA CYS A 115 5.03 9.67 4.90
C CYS A 115 4.09 10.81 4.50
N GLY A 116 3.25 11.30 5.43
CA GLY A 116 2.38 12.46 5.24
C GLY A 116 3.12 13.78 4.98
N LEU A 117 4.42 13.85 5.29
CA LEU A 117 5.27 15.04 5.16
C LEU A 117 6.19 15.00 3.94
N VAL A 118 5.92 14.11 2.98
CA VAL A 118 6.76 13.92 1.79
C VAL A 118 6.72 15.09 0.83
N ASP A 119 7.89 15.45 0.33
CA ASP A 119 8.07 16.39 -0.78
C ASP A 119 8.97 15.77 -1.85
N PHE A 120 8.45 15.65 -3.07
CA PHE A 120 9.23 15.24 -4.23
C PHE A 120 9.34 16.41 -5.19
N LYS A 121 10.55 16.62 -5.70
CA LYS A 121 10.84 17.70 -6.66
C LYS A 121 11.49 17.10 -7.90
N ASP A 122 11.20 17.68 -9.05
CA ASP A 122 11.93 17.37 -10.28
C ASP A 122 13.28 18.09 -10.31
N GLU A 123 14.05 17.87 -11.39
CA GLU A 123 15.37 18.48 -11.62
C GLU A 123 15.34 20.02 -11.62
N HIS A 124 14.18 20.62 -11.86
CA HIS A 124 13.97 22.06 -11.86
C HIS A 124 13.41 22.59 -10.52
N GLY A 125 13.30 21.72 -9.50
CA GLY A 125 12.78 22.06 -8.18
C GLY A 125 11.26 22.16 -8.08
N LYS A 126 10.52 21.80 -9.14
CA LYS A 126 9.04 21.83 -9.14
C LYS A 126 8.50 20.58 -8.44
N LYS A 127 7.46 20.77 -7.64
CA LYS A 127 6.82 19.67 -6.88
C LYS A 127 6.16 18.65 -7.80
N LYS A 128 6.36 17.37 -7.49
CA LYS A 128 5.75 16.21 -8.16
C LYS A 128 4.54 15.72 -7.36
N HIS A 129 3.44 16.46 -7.43
CA HIS A 129 2.25 16.21 -6.60
C HIS A 129 1.66 14.80 -6.75
N GLY A 130 1.62 14.27 -7.97
CA GLY A 130 1.21 12.88 -8.21
C GLY A 130 2.08 11.85 -7.49
N SER A 131 3.39 12.03 -7.50
CA SER A 131 4.37 11.14 -6.84
C SER A 131 4.32 11.25 -5.33
N GLU A 132 4.20 12.47 -4.79
CA GLU A 132 3.98 12.71 -3.36
C GLU A 132 2.73 11.99 -2.85
N ARG A 133 1.65 12.06 -3.63
CA ARG A 133 0.38 11.41 -3.30
C ARG A 133 0.47 9.89 -3.42
N MET A 134 1.06 9.38 -4.50
CA MET A 134 1.28 7.95 -4.70
C MET A 134 2.12 7.37 -3.55
N TYR A 135 3.20 8.03 -3.15
CA TYR A 135 4.05 7.59 -2.04
C TYR A 135 3.25 7.49 -0.73
N ARG A 136 2.45 8.51 -0.41
CA ARG A 136 1.58 8.50 0.79
C ARG A 136 0.65 7.29 0.78
N ILE A 137 -0.08 7.06 -0.31
CA ILE A 137 -1.02 5.95 -0.42
C ILE A 137 -0.27 4.62 -0.31
N LEU A 138 0.77 4.45 -1.13
CA LEU A 138 1.51 3.20 -1.27
C LEU A 138 2.18 2.76 0.03
N ILE A 139 2.98 3.65 0.63
CA ILE A 139 3.75 3.32 1.85
C ILE A 139 2.81 3.07 3.02
N SER A 140 1.76 3.89 3.18
CA SER A 140 0.84 3.76 4.31
C SER A 140 -0.06 2.52 4.20
N GLU A 141 -0.56 2.19 3.01
CA GLU A 141 -1.36 0.97 2.79
C GLU A 141 -0.51 -0.29 2.89
N SER A 142 0.72 -0.30 2.36
CA SER A 142 1.64 -1.42 2.51
C SER A 142 1.95 -1.69 3.99
N ALA A 143 2.32 -0.66 4.75
CA ALA A 143 2.58 -0.80 6.18
C ALA A 143 1.35 -1.29 6.95
N TYR A 144 0.16 -0.80 6.63
CA TYR A 144 -1.08 -1.24 7.24
C TYR A 144 -1.39 -2.71 6.91
N THR A 145 -1.23 -3.13 5.66
CA THR A 145 -1.42 -4.53 5.26
C THR A 145 -0.46 -5.46 6.00
N ILE A 146 0.82 -5.10 6.12
CA ILE A 146 1.81 -5.89 6.87
C ILE A 146 1.40 -6.01 8.35
N TRP A 147 0.96 -4.91 8.95
CA TRP A 147 0.44 -4.91 10.31
C TRP A 147 -0.78 -5.84 10.48
N THR A 148 -1.73 -5.81 9.54
CA THR A 148 -2.90 -6.70 9.61
C THR A 148 -2.52 -8.17 9.43
N LEU A 149 -1.61 -8.48 8.50
CA LEU A 149 -1.11 -9.84 8.30
C LEU A 149 -0.46 -10.40 9.57
N ARG A 150 0.36 -9.59 10.25
CA ARG A 150 0.93 -9.97 11.54
C ARG A 150 -0.16 -10.23 12.58
N ASN A 151 -1.16 -9.36 12.67
CA ASN A 151 -2.24 -9.53 13.64
C ASN A 151 -3.06 -10.78 13.39
N ASP A 152 -3.38 -11.09 12.14
CA ASP A 152 -4.11 -12.31 11.79
C ASP A 152 -3.30 -13.56 12.16
N ARG A 153 -1.99 -13.56 11.90
CA ARG A 153 -1.10 -14.65 12.30
C ARG A 153 -1.05 -14.84 13.82
N VAL A 154 -0.82 -13.77 14.57
CA VAL A 154 -0.57 -13.84 16.03
C VAL A 154 -1.86 -13.98 16.84
N ILE A 155 -2.90 -13.20 16.52
CA ILE A 155 -4.11 -13.10 17.35
C ILE A 155 -5.16 -14.10 16.90
N SER A 156 -5.39 -14.23 15.59
CA SER A 156 -6.40 -15.16 15.08
C SER A 156 -5.91 -16.62 15.13
N GLN A 157 -4.62 -16.85 15.43
CA GLN A 157 -3.95 -18.16 15.40
C GLN A 157 -4.26 -18.93 14.11
N ALA A 158 -4.51 -18.20 13.02
CA ALA A 158 -4.74 -18.79 11.73
C ALA A 158 -3.37 -19.28 11.24
N GLY A 159 -2.97 -20.49 11.68
CA GLY A 159 -1.83 -21.23 11.15
C GLY A 159 -2.03 -21.69 9.72
N SER A 160 -2.85 -20.96 8.95
CA SER A 160 -3.06 -21.17 7.54
C SER A 160 -1.75 -20.86 6.82
N PRO A 161 -1.33 -21.73 5.88
CA PRO A 161 -0.16 -21.47 5.04
C PRO A 161 -0.27 -20.10 4.37
N ILE A 162 0.85 -19.39 4.26
CA ILE A 162 0.92 -18.12 3.54
C ILE A 162 0.48 -18.35 2.09
N ASN A 163 -0.60 -17.69 1.69
CA ASN A 163 -1.06 -17.66 0.31
C ASN A 163 -0.64 -16.31 -0.32
N GLU A 164 0.51 -16.31 -0.99
CA GLU A 164 1.10 -15.10 -1.59
C GLU A 164 0.13 -14.40 -2.56
N ALA A 165 -0.62 -15.17 -3.33
CA ALA A 165 -1.59 -14.63 -4.28
C ALA A 165 -2.74 -13.92 -3.55
N GLU A 166 -3.24 -14.50 -2.47
CA GLU A 166 -4.29 -13.88 -1.64
C GLU A 166 -3.78 -12.59 -0.97
N ILE A 167 -2.57 -12.61 -0.40
CA ILE A 167 -1.96 -11.44 0.22
C ILE A 167 -1.80 -10.31 -0.80
N THR A 168 -1.25 -10.63 -1.98
CA THR A 168 -1.04 -9.65 -3.05
C THR A 168 -2.37 -9.11 -3.57
N ASN A 169 -3.37 -9.98 -3.76
CA ASN A 169 -4.71 -9.58 -4.22
C ASN A 169 -5.43 -8.69 -3.20
N ASN A 170 -5.31 -8.98 -1.91
CA ASN A 170 -5.88 -8.14 -0.84
C ASN A 170 -5.23 -6.75 -0.81
N TRP A 171 -3.91 -6.69 -0.95
CA TRP A 171 -3.20 -5.42 -1.04
C TRP A 171 -3.56 -4.62 -2.30
N LEU A 172 -3.58 -5.27 -3.47
CA LEU A 172 -4.04 -4.65 -4.73
C LEU A 172 -5.50 -4.20 -4.64
N HIS A 173 -6.37 -4.98 -3.99
CA HIS A 173 -7.74 -4.60 -3.74
C HIS A 173 -7.81 -3.28 -2.96
N ASN A 174 -7.02 -3.12 -1.90
CA ASN A 174 -6.96 -1.88 -1.11
C ASN A 174 -6.51 -0.68 -1.96
N LEU A 175 -5.49 -0.83 -2.81
CA LEU A 175 -5.07 0.23 -3.73
C LEU A 175 -6.14 0.56 -4.77
N ASN A 176 -6.82 -0.45 -5.33
CA ASN A 176 -7.93 -0.24 -6.26
C ASN A 176 -9.10 0.50 -5.59
N GLN A 177 -9.38 0.25 -4.29
CA GLN A 177 -10.39 1.01 -3.55
C GLN A 177 -10.03 2.51 -3.46
N HIS A 178 -8.74 2.85 -3.27
CA HIS A 178 -8.29 4.24 -3.33
C HIS A 178 -8.57 4.88 -4.70
N LEU A 179 -8.21 4.19 -5.78
CA LEU A 179 -8.49 4.66 -7.14
C LEU A 179 -10.00 4.87 -7.38
N GLN A 180 -10.84 3.95 -6.92
CA GLN A 180 -12.30 4.08 -7.05
C GLN A 180 -12.83 5.29 -6.27
N GLN A 181 -12.32 5.52 -5.06
CA GLN A 181 -12.68 6.72 -4.29
C GLN A 181 -12.26 8.00 -5.01
N ASP A 182 -11.09 8.02 -5.64
CA ASP A 182 -10.62 9.17 -6.41
C ASP A 182 -11.53 9.48 -7.60
N ILE A 183 -11.92 8.46 -8.36
CA ILE A 183 -12.86 8.60 -9.49
C ILE A 183 -14.19 9.20 -8.99
N LEU A 184 -14.71 8.72 -7.87
CA LEU A 184 -15.94 9.24 -7.27
C LEU A 184 -15.79 10.70 -6.82
N LEU A 185 -14.64 11.07 -6.25
CA LEU A 185 -14.36 12.44 -5.80
C LEU A 185 -14.12 13.42 -6.97
N VAL A 186 -13.64 12.93 -8.12
CA VAL A 186 -13.50 13.71 -9.36
C VAL A 186 -14.86 14.00 -10.01
N ASN A 187 -15.73 12.99 -10.07
CA ASN A 187 -17.04 13.05 -10.74
C ASN A 187 -18.17 13.58 -9.84
N ARG A 188 -17.87 13.95 -8.60
CA ARG A 188 -18.88 14.46 -7.65
C ARG A 188 -19.54 15.75 -8.17
N PRO A 189 -20.88 15.87 -8.11
CA PRO A 189 -21.58 17.10 -8.50
C PRO A 189 -21.13 18.32 -7.68
N THR A 190 -21.02 19.47 -8.35
CA THR A 190 -20.77 20.76 -7.71
C THR A 190 -21.95 21.14 -6.80
N GLY A 191 -21.67 21.50 -5.53
CA GLY A 191 -22.69 21.99 -4.58
C GLY A 191 -22.85 21.16 -3.30
N ARG A 192 -22.14 20.04 -3.14
CA ARG A 192 -22.03 19.35 -1.83
C ARG A 192 -20.84 19.89 -1.06
N ASN A 193 -20.96 20.07 0.27
CA ASN A 193 -19.90 20.57 1.18
C ASN A 193 -18.67 19.65 1.30
N CYS A 194 -18.50 18.68 0.41
CA CYS A 194 -17.36 17.77 0.40
C CYS A 194 -16.36 18.17 -0.70
N PRO A 195 -15.05 18.17 -0.42
CA PRO A 195 -14.03 18.55 -1.39
C PRO A 195 -14.09 17.68 -2.65
N ARG A 196 -13.92 18.32 -3.81
CA ARG A 196 -13.71 17.66 -5.11
C ARG A 196 -12.21 17.44 -5.31
N LEU A 197 -11.81 16.28 -5.84
CA LEU A 197 -10.41 16.07 -6.23
C LEU A 197 -10.15 16.63 -7.64
N PRO A 198 -9.01 17.32 -7.88
CA PRO A 198 -8.63 17.77 -9.21
C PRO A 198 -8.35 16.56 -10.14
N PRO A 199 -8.96 16.49 -11.34
CA PRO A 199 -8.72 15.39 -12.28
C PRO A 199 -7.24 15.18 -12.62
N ASN A 200 -6.50 16.28 -12.84
CA ASN A 200 -5.08 16.22 -13.19
C ASN A 200 -4.26 15.59 -12.07
N LEU A 201 -4.57 15.87 -10.80
CA LEU A 201 -3.88 15.25 -9.66
C LEU A 201 -4.10 13.73 -9.64
N VAL A 202 -5.31 13.27 -9.93
CA VAL A 202 -5.62 11.83 -9.98
C VAL A 202 -4.91 11.17 -11.16
N LYS A 203 -4.91 11.79 -12.35
CA LYS A 203 -4.13 11.33 -13.50
C LYS A 203 -2.64 11.25 -13.14
N GLU A 204 -2.07 12.32 -12.60
CA GLU A 204 -0.68 12.37 -12.15
C GLU A 204 -0.36 11.35 -11.06
N THR A 205 -1.31 10.99 -10.18
CA THR A 205 -1.09 9.98 -9.14
C THR A 205 -0.96 8.59 -9.76
N TRP A 206 -1.94 8.19 -10.59
CA TRP A 206 -2.11 6.81 -11.05
C TRP A 206 -1.54 6.53 -12.45
N SER A 207 -1.03 7.54 -13.16
CA SER A 207 -0.36 7.32 -14.44
C SER A 207 0.94 6.53 -14.26
N GLY A 208 1.20 5.61 -15.18
CA GLY A 208 2.34 4.69 -15.15
C GLY A 208 2.10 3.42 -14.31
N THR A 209 1.16 3.42 -13.38
CA THR A 209 1.00 2.30 -12.41
C THR A 209 -0.17 1.36 -12.75
N ARG A 210 -0.77 1.49 -13.93
CA ARG A 210 -2.00 0.78 -14.34
C ARG A 210 -1.74 -0.23 -15.44
N ASP A 211 -2.47 -1.34 -15.41
CA ASP A 211 -2.49 -2.27 -16.53
C ASP A 211 -3.12 -1.64 -17.77
N ASN A 212 -2.54 -1.92 -18.94
CA ASN A 212 -3.07 -1.54 -20.24
C ASN A 212 -3.40 -0.04 -20.36
N GLU A 213 -2.56 0.84 -19.82
CA GLU A 213 -2.80 2.30 -19.85
C GLU A 213 -2.98 2.83 -21.28
N SER A 214 -2.31 2.22 -22.25
CA SER A 214 -2.42 2.52 -23.69
C SER A 214 -3.82 2.31 -24.26
N ASN A 215 -4.65 1.47 -23.63
CA ASN A 215 -6.00 1.13 -24.10
C ASN A 215 -7.08 1.96 -23.41
N LEU A 216 -6.71 2.91 -22.56
CA LEU A 216 -7.66 3.73 -21.85
C LEU A 216 -8.10 4.95 -22.66
N PRO A 217 -9.39 5.34 -22.58
CA PRO A 217 -9.81 6.63 -23.08
C PRO A 217 -8.99 7.74 -22.40
N GLU A 218 -8.67 8.80 -23.16
CA GLU A 218 -7.95 9.98 -22.66
C GLU A 218 -8.67 10.62 -21.44
N ASP A 219 -9.98 10.43 -21.36
CA ASP A 219 -10.89 10.85 -20.29
C ASP A 219 -11.41 9.68 -19.43
N TRP A 220 -10.61 8.64 -19.19
CA TRP A 220 -10.99 7.47 -18.38
C TRP A 220 -11.56 7.81 -16.99
N LEU A 221 -11.27 8.99 -16.45
CA LEU A 221 -11.87 9.46 -15.20
C LEU A 221 -13.38 9.71 -15.29
N LYS A 222 -13.96 9.92 -16.48
CA LYS A 222 -15.39 10.24 -16.67
C LYS A 222 -16.29 9.02 -16.71
N ASP A 223 -15.73 7.83 -16.93
CA ASP A 223 -16.51 6.59 -16.99
C ASP A 223 -16.15 5.72 -15.79
N SER A 224 -16.96 5.79 -14.73
CA SER A 224 -16.82 4.95 -13.55
C SER A 224 -17.01 3.45 -13.85
N ARG A 225 -17.36 3.09 -15.10
CA ARG A 225 -17.49 1.70 -15.57
C ARG A 225 -16.20 1.15 -16.16
N VAL A 226 -15.17 1.98 -16.40
CA VAL A 226 -13.84 1.51 -16.79
C VAL A 226 -13.14 1.01 -15.52
N LEU A 227 -13.38 -0.25 -15.19
CA LEU A 227 -12.62 -0.98 -14.18
C LEU A 227 -11.17 -1.06 -14.66
N VAL A 228 -10.30 -0.36 -13.97
CA VAL A 228 -8.86 -0.43 -14.17
C VAL A 228 -8.25 -1.12 -12.98
N GLY A 229 -7.65 -2.28 -13.24
CA GLY A 229 -6.72 -2.87 -12.29
C GLY A 229 -5.41 -2.07 -12.27
N CYS A 230 -4.83 -1.93 -11.08
CA CYS A 230 -3.39 -1.73 -10.96
C CYS A 230 -2.66 -2.92 -11.59
N ARG A 231 -1.46 -2.68 -12.15
CA ARG A 231 -0.72 -3.71 -12.88
C ARG A 231 -0.54 -4.98 -12.06
N ALA A 232 -1.16 -6.08 -12.49
CA ALA A 232 -1.01 -7.36 -11.82
C ALA A 232 0.46 -7.78 -11.92
N LEU A 233 1.06 -8.13 -10.78
CA LEU A 233 2.40 -8.67 -10.71
C LEU A 233 2.39 -10.08 -11.31
N THR A 234 2.42 -10.19 -12.62
CA THR A 234 2.66 -11.48 -13.28
C THR A 234 4.09 -11.88 -12.95
N GLN A 235 4.27 -12.96 -12.19
CA GLN A 235 5.54 -13.67 -12.19
C GLN A 235 5.80 -14.07 -13.64
N ASP A 236 6.95 -13.66 -14.19
CA ASP A 236 7.39 -14.05 -15.53
C ASP A 236 7.61 -15.57 -15.57
N HIS A 237 6.54 -16.32 -15.83
CA HIS A 237 6.64 -17.72 -16.23
C HIS A 237 6.66 -17.79 -17.76
N PRO A 238 7.69 -18.40 -18.38
CA PRO A 238 7.82 -18.48 -19.83
C PRO A 238 6.89 -19.58 -20.38
N CYS A 239 5.57 -19.36 -20.37
CA CYS A 239 4.63 -20.24 -21.05
C CYS A 239 4.25 -19.64 -22.41
N ASN A 240 4.88 -20.14 -23.47
CA ASN A 240 4.68 -19.73 -24.87
C ASN A 240 3.30 -20.11 -25.46
N ARG A 241 2.31 -20.48 -24.66
CA ARG A 241 1.04 -21.08 -25.14
C ARG A 241 -0.14 -20.12 -25.25
N CYS A 242 -0.04 -18.90 -24.72
CA CYS A 242 -1.16 -17.95 -24.67
C CYS A 242 -1.16 -16.88 -25.78
N ARG A 243 -0.29 -16.97 -26.80
CA ARG A 243 -0.44 -16.16 -28.01
C ARG A 243 -1.46 -16.81 -28.94
N GLY A 244 -2.73 -16.46 -28.76
CA GLY A 244 -3.81 -16.87 -29.66
C GLY A 244 -4.98 -15.90 -29.59
N ASP A 245 -5.27 -15.28 -30.73
CA ASP A 245 -6.38 -14.35 -30.99
C ASP A 245 -7.76 -14.89 -30.58
N GLY A 246 -8.66 -14.03 -30.09
CA GLY A 246 -10.03 -14.45 -29.82
C GLY A 246 -10.98 -13.44 -29.18
N VAL A 247 -11.53 -12.54 -30.00
CA VAL A 247 -12.94 -12.08 -30.05
C VAL A 247 -13.64 -11.64 -28.74
N MET A 248 -14.00 -10.35 -28.69
CA MET A 248 -14.99 -9.78 -27.78
C MET A 248 -16.34 -10.49 -27.84
N ASN A 249 -16.95 -10.76 -26.68
CA ASN A 249 -18.39 -10.78 -26.53
C ASN A 249 -18.81 -10.18 -25.18
N HIS A 250 -19.74 -9.23 -25.26
CA HIS A 250 -20.48 -8.66 -24.14
C HIS A 250 -21.26 -9.75 -23.38
N LEU A 251 -21.26 -9.67 -22.04
CA LEU A 251 -22.43 -9.85 -21.16
C LEU A 251 -21.98 -9.57 -19.71
N GLY A 252 -22.79 -8.82 -18.96
CA GLY A 252 -22.48 -8.42 -17.59
C GLY A 252 -22.72 -9.52 -16.57
N SER A 253 -21.78 -9.68 -15.63
CA SER A 253 -22.00 -9.95 -14.21
C SER A 253 -20.64 -10.13 -13.52
N THR A 254 -20.57 -9.64 -12.29
CA THR A 254 -19.69 -10.09 -11.20
C THR A 254 -19.08 -11.48 -11.40
N PHE A 255 -17.74 -11.60 -11.41
CA PHE A 255 -16.92 -12.49 -10.56
C PHE A 255 -15.42 -12.41 -10.93
N PHE A 256 -14.60 -12.68 -9.92
CA PHE A 256 -13.15 -12.67 -9.81
C PHE A 256 -12.49 -13.92 -10.47
N VAL A 257 -11.15 -13.95 -10.46
CA VAL A 257 -10.25 -15.11 -10.70
C VAL A 257 -9.81 -15.36 -12.14
N GLN A 258 -8.60 -14.87 -12.48
CA GLN A 258 -7.77 -15.52 -13.51
C GLN A 258 -7.52 -16.97 -13.06
N HIS A 259 -7.90 -17.92 -13.91
CA HIS A 259 -7.74 -19.35 -13.68
C HIS A 259 -6.28 -19.69 -13.33
N VAL A 260 -6.07 -20.27 -12.15
CA VAL A 260 -4.86 -21.03 -11.83
C VAL A 260 -5.08 -22.43 -12.38
N CYS A 261 -4.31 -22.84 -13.38
CA CYS A 261 -4.24 -24.24 -13.80
C CYS A 261 -3.63 -25.05 -12.65
N MET A 262 -4.39 -25.98 -12.07
CA MET A 262 -3.83 -27.03 -11.22
C MET A 262 -3.25 -28.12 -12.12
N ASP A 263 -1.94 -28.29 -12.11
CA ASP A 263 -1.31 -29.51 -12.61
C ASP A 263 -1.54 -30.61 -11.56
N THR A 264 -2.53 -31.46 -11.80
CA THR A 264 -2.61 -32.77 -11.17
C THR A 264 -1.84 -33.77 -12.04
N ASP A 265 -0.54 -33.91 -11.81
CA ASP A 265 0.18 -35.10 -12.25
C ASP A 265 0.47 -35.97 -11.01
N THR A 266 -0.52 -36.82 -10.70
CA THR A 266 -0.31 -38.04 -9.95
C THR A 266 -0.05 -39.19 -10.93
N SER A 267 1.10 -39.84 -10.72
CA SER A 267 1.55 -41.17 -11.20
C SER A 267 2.38 -41.19 -12.49
#